data_AF-A0A951NX40-F1
#
_entry.id   AF-A0A951NX40-F1
#
_cell.length_a   1.000
_cell.length_b   1.000
_cell.length_c   1.000
_cell.angle_alpha   90.00
_cell.angle_beta   90.00
_cell.angle_gamma   90.00
#
_symmetry.space_group_name_H-M   'P 1'
#
loop_
_entity.id
_entity.type
_entity.pdbx_description
1 polymer ?
#
loop_
_entity_poly.entity_id
_entity_poly.type
_entity_poly.pdbx_seq_one_letter_code
_entity_poly.pdbx_strand_id
1 'polypeptide(L)'
;MKRLILLIVLLISITLPVQAATCRTVNDREICILSIRRSAKNYWEYRATVQVDGEVRPMQVYDCRKKISIQDNKVLELFEQDGTAEAVCSFFKPPRDAFGVASGKPGSFRGVNDPIPSLDVKNSLKSP
;
A
#
# COMPACT_ATOMS: atom_id res chain seq x y z
N MET A 1 8.98 -14.37 -48.03
CA MET A 1 8.85 -14.81 -46.62
C MET A 1 9.66 -13.95 -45.64
N LYS A 2 10.95 -13.67 -45.87
CA LYS A 2 11.80 -12.92 -44.91
C LYS A 2 11.34 -11.47 -44.62
N ARG A 3 10.85 -10.74 -45.63
CA ARG A 3 10.26 -9.39 -45.44
C ARG A 3 8.94 -9.42 -44.65
N LEU A 4 8.14 -10.49 -44.81
CA LEU A 4 6.91 -10.68 -44.04
C LEU A 4 7.23 -10.94 -42.57
N ILE A 5 8.23 -11.77 -42.29
CA ILE A 5 8.70 -12.04 -40.93
C ILE A 5 9.21 -10.74 -40.28
N LEU A 6 9.97 -9.92 -41.01
CA LEU A 6 10.48 -8.65 -40.49
C LEU A 6 9.36 -7.66 -40.15
N LEU A 7 8.32 -7.57 -41.00
CA LEU A 7 7.13 -6.75 -40.75
C LEU A 7 6.34 -7.25 -39.54
N ILE A 8 6.17 -8.57 -39.41
CA ILE A 8 5.49 -9.17 -38.26
C ILE A 8 6.25 -8.84 -36.96
N VAL A 9 7.58 -8.99 -36.94
CA VAL A 9 8.40 -8.66 -35.76
C VAL A 9 8.30 -7.17 -35.40
N LEU A 10 8.26 -6.28 -36.40
CA LEU A 10 8.11 -4.84 -36.17
C LEU A 10 6.74 -4.49 -35.56
N LEU A 11 5.67 -5.16 -36.00
CA LEU A 11 4.32 -4.94 -35.47
C LEU A 11 4.17 -5.42 -34.03
N ILE A 12 4.82 -6.52 -33.63
CA ILE A 12 4.73 -7.07 -32.28
C ILE A 12 5.57 -6.25 -31.27
N SER A 13 6.47 -5.39 -31.76
CA SER A 13 7.31 -4.54 -30.90
C SER A 13 6.55 -3.36 -30.26
N ILE A 14 5.32 -3.10 -30.71
CA ILE A 14 4.48 -2.03 -30.18
C ILE A 14 3.76 -2.55 -28.93
N THR A 15 4.38 -2.38 -27.77
CA THR A 15 3.73 -2.63 -26.48
C THR A 15 3.09 -1.34 -25.96
N LEU A 16 1.83 -1.41 -25.55
CA LEU A 16 1.16 -0.31 -24.84
C LEU A 16 1.31 -0.53 -23.34
N PRO A 17 1.59 0.53 -22.55
CA PRO A 17 1.60 0.41 -21.10
C PRO A 17 0.18 0.07 -20.61
N VAL A 18 0.00 -1.12 -20.05
CA VAL A 18 -1.19 -1.45 -19.26
C VAL A 18 -1.06 -0.72 -17.92
N GLN A 19 -2.04 0.13 -17.62
CA GLN A 19 -2.17 0.73 -16.29
C GLN A 19 -2.78 -0.33 -15.37
N ALA A 20 -1.93 -1.07 -14.67
CA ALA A 20 -2.38 -2.00 -13.64
C ALA A 20 -2.68 -1.22 -12.36
N ALA A 21 -3.94 -1.24 -11.91
CA ALA A 21 -4.28 -0.80 -10.57
C ALA A 21 -3.61 -1.74 -9.54
N THR A 22 -3.14 -1.18 -8.43
CA THR A 22 -2.59 -2.00 -7.35
C THR A 22 -3.72 -2.40 -6.42
N CYS A 23 -4.08 -3.68 -6.40
CA CYS A 23 -5.13 -4.22 -5.55
C CYS A 23 -4.55 -4.95 -4.34
N ARG A 24 -5.18 -4.78 -3.18
CA ARG A 24 -4.85 -5.46 -1.93
C ARG A 24 -6.12 -5.82 -1.18
N THR A 25 -6.15 -6.99 -0.57
CA THR A 25 -7.25 -7.38 0.33
C THR A 25 -6.96 -6.85 1.73
N VAL A 26 -7.88 -6.06 2.29
CA VAL A 26 -7.82 -5.53 3.66
C VAL A 26 -9.19 -5.75 4.28
N ASN A 27 -9.25 -6.32 5.49
CA ASN A 27 -10.51 -6.61 6.19
C ASN A 27 -11.53 -7.39 5.34
N ASP A 28 -11.06 -8.41 4.60
CA ASP A 28 -11.87 -9.24 3.69
C ASP A 28 -12.51 -8.49 2.51
N ARG A 29 -12.10 -7.25 2.26
CA ARG A 29 -12.51 -6.43 1.11
C ARG A 29 -11.38 -6.25 0.14
N GLU A 30 -11.69 -6.25 -1.15
CA GLU A 30 -10.72 -5.95 -2.20
C GLU A 30 -10.64 -4.44 -2.41
N ILE A 31 -9.45 -3.87 -2.24
CA ILE A 31 -9.21 -2.44 -2.40
C ILE A 31 -8.18 -2.24 -3.50
N CYS A 32 -8.60 -1.61 -4.59
CA CYS A 32 -7.75 -1.27 -5.71
C CYS A 32 -7.47 0.23 -5.73
N ILE A 33 -6.18 0.59 -5.72
CA ILE A 33 -5.74 1.98 -5.86
C ILE A 33 -5.61 2.27 -7.36
N LEU A 34 -6.58 3.01 -7.90
CA LEU A 34 -6.63 3.39 -9.32
C LEU A 34 -5.68 4.55 -9.61
N SER A 35 -5.63 5.52 -8.70
CA SER A 35 -4.67 6.61 -8.77
C SER A 35 -4.27 7.07 -7.38
N ILE A 36 -3.00 7.44 -7.20
CA ILE A 36 -2.49 7.99 -5.96
C ILE A 36 -1.41 9.03 -6.26
N ARG A 37 -1.53 10.20 -5.64
CA ARG A 37 -0.55 11.28 -5.71
C ARG A 37 -0.25 11.80 -4.32
N ARG A 38 1.01 11.85 -3.96
CA ARG A 38 1.46 12.44 -2.70
C ARG A 38 1.58 13.95 -2.84
N SER A 39 1.20 14.70 -1.81
CA SER A 39 1.44 16.14 -1.76
C SER A 39 2.94 16.44 -1.63
N ALA A 40 3.42 17.43 -2.38
CA ALA A 40 4.80 17.91 -2.27
C ALA A 40 5.04 18.74 -1.01
N LYS A 41 4.00 19.45 -0.53
CA LYS A 41 4.08 20.30 0.67
C LYS A 41 3.97 19.49 1.96
N ASN A 42 3.06 18.51 1.98
CA ASN A 42 2.78 17.67 3.14
C ASN A 42 2.97 16.20 2.75
N TYR A 43 4.13 15.61 3.04
CA TYR A 43 4.43 14.25 2.60
C TYR A 43 3.49 13.16 3.18
N TRP A 44 2.73 13.48 4.22
CA TRP A 44 1.72 12.62 4.85
C TRP A 44 0.33 12.74 4.21
N GLU A 45 0.13 13.68 3.27
CA GLU A 45 -1.12 13.84 2.54
C GLU A 45 -1.08 13.15 1.18
N TYR A 46 -2.12 12.39 0.89
CA TYR A 46 -2.28 11.65 -0.35
C TYR A 46 -3.61 12.00 -0.99
N ARG A 47 -3.63 12.21 -2.30
CA ARG A 47 -4.85 12.32 -3.12
C ARG A 47 -5.00 11.01 -3.85
N ALA A 48 -6.09 10.30 -3.63
CA ALA A 48 -6.28 8.99 -4.23
C ALA A 48 -7.70 8.76 -4.71
N THR A 49 -7.80 8.01 -5.81
CA THR A 49 -9.03 7.38 -6.29
C THR A 49 -8.88 5.88 -6.06
N VAL A 50 -9.85 5.31 -5.38
CA VAL A 50 -9.83 3.92 -4.93
C VAL A 50 -11.11 3.23 -5.39
N GLN A 51 -11.03 1.92 -5.55
CA GLN A 51 -12.16 1.05 -5.81
C GLN A 51 -12.24 0.04 -4.66
N VAL A 52 -13.41 -0.13 -4.09
CA VAL A 52 -13.67 -1.08 -2.99
C VAL A 52 -14.71 -2.08 -3.47
N ASP A 53 -14.36 -3.37 -3.47
CA ASP A 53 -15.23 -4.47 -3.92
C ASP A 53 -15.88 -4.20 -5.30
N GLY A 54 -15.10 -3.59 -6.22
CA GLY A 54 -15.55 -3.22 -7.56
C GLY A 54 -16.22 -1.85 -7.69
N GLU A 55 -16.56 -1.18 -6.58
CA GLU A 55 -17.19 0.15 -6.59
C GLU A 55 -16.16 1.28 -6.52
N VAL A 56 -16.11 2.13 -7.54
CA VAL A 56 -15.16 3.27 -7.60
C VAL A 56 -15.64 4.41 -6.70
N ARG A 57 -14.81 4.78 -5.72
CA ARG A 57 -15.04 5.94 -4.85
C ARG A 57 -14.52 7.22 -5.51
N PRO A 58 -15.15 8.38 -5.23
CA PRO A 58 -14.64 9.66 -5.69
C PRO A 58 -13.25 9.97 -5.12
N MET A 59 -12.54 10.90 -5.75
CA MET A 59 -11.20 11.30 -5.29
C MET A 59 -11.27 11.91 -3.89
N GLN A 60 -10.46 11.39 -2.98
CA GLN A 60 -10.36 11.88 -1.60
C GLN A 60 -8.93 12.28 -1.25
N VAL A 61 -8.80 13.19 -0.27
CA VAL A 61 -7.52 13.53 0.34
C VAL A 61 -7.39 12.79 1.66
N TYR A 62 -6.34 12.00 1.83
CA TYR A 62 -6.04 11.23 3.02
C TYR A 62 -4.89 11.89 3.78
N ASP A 63 -5.13 12.32 5.01
CA ASP A 63 -4.09 12.73 5.95
C ASP A 63 -3.68 11.52 6.79
N CYS A 64 -2.57 10.89 6.42
CA CYS A 64 -2.06 9.69 7.07
C CYS A 64 -1.43 9.95 8.45
N ARG A 65 -1.21 11.21 8.82
CA ARG A 65 -0.71 11.59 10.15
C ARG A 65 -1.88 11.69 11.14
N LYS A 66 -2.96 12.37 10.74
CA LYS A 66 -4.16 12.55 11.59
C LYS A 66 -5.18 11.43 11.45
N LYS A 67 -5.01 10.54 10.49
CA LYS A 67 -5.90 9.41 10.19
C LYS A 67 -7.31 9.84 9.77
N ILE A 68 -7.38 10.87 8.93
CA ILE A 68 -8.64 11.44 8.41
C ILE A 68 -8.65 11.41 6.89
N SER A 69 -9.84 11.30 6.29
CA SER A 69 -10.05 11.58 4.88
C SER A 69 -10.90 12.84 4.72
N ILE A 70 -10.70 13.53 3.59
CA ILE A 70 -11.39 14.77 3.25
C ILE A 70 -11.95 14.58 1.85
N GLN A 71 -13.26 14.75 1.74
CA GLN A 71 -14.00 14.73 0.47
C GLN A 71 -14.82 16.00 0.36
N ASP A 72 -14.71 16.72 -0.76
CA ASP A 72 -15.50 17.93 -1.01
C ASP A 72 -15.49 18.95 0.15
N ASN A 73 -14.31 19.20 0.73
CA ASN A 73 -14.06 20.05 1.90
C ASN A 73 -14.76 19.61 3.20
N LYS A 74 -15.42 18.45 3.22
CA LYS A 74 -15.92 17.81 4.43
C LYS A 74 -14.89 16.82 4.94
N VAL A 75 -14.53 16.96 6.21
CA VAL A 75 -13.76 15.92 6.91
C VAL A 75 -14.70 14.74 7.10
N LEU A 76 -14.40 13.63 6.45
CA LEU A 76 -15.03 12.35 6.75
C LEU A 76 -14.25 11.80 7.95
N GLU A 77 -14.87 11.86 9.14
CA GLU A 77 -14.22 11.41 10.36
C GLU A 77 -13.96 9.91 10.32
N LEU A 78 -12.70 9.59 10.64
CA LEU A 78 -12.05 8.28 10.69
C LEU A 78 -12.24 7.43 9.45
N PHE A 79 -11.12 7.24 8.75
CA PHE A 79 -10.80 6.06 7.94
C PHE A 79 -11.90 5.00 8.02
N GLU A 80 -12.75 4.96 6.99
CA GLU A 80 -13.81 3.96 6.89
C GLU A 80 -13.24 2.59 7.30
N GLN A 81 -13.99 1.81 8.07
CA GLN A 81 -13.56 0.49 8.54
C GLN A 81 -13.27 -0.48 7.38
N ASP A 82 -13.59 -0.08 6.15
CA ASP A 82 -13.35 -0.81 4.91
C ASP A 82 -11.85 -1.02 4.61
N GLY A 83 -10.94 -0.32 5.30
CA GLY A 83 -9.50 -0.48 5.13
C GLY A 83 -8.88 0.37 4.02
N THR A 84 -9.68 1.23 3.36
CA THR A 84 -9.24 2.06 2.23
C THR A 84 -8.07 2.95 2.61
N ALA A 85 -8.17 3.58 3.76
CA ALA A 85 -7.11 4.41 4.30
C ALA A 85 -5.82 3.66 4.60
N GLU A 86 -5.91 2.44 5.12
CA GLU A 86 -4.75 1.60 5.37
C GLU A 86 -4.06 1.25 4.05
N ALA A 87 -4.82 0.94 2.99
CA ALA A 87 -4.27 0.71 1.67
C ALA A 87 -3.55 1.95 1.11
N VAL A 88 -4.15 3.14 1.21
CA VAL A 88 -3.55 4.39 0.72
C VAL A 88 -2.31 4.78 1.53
N CYS A 89 -2.38 4.76 2.86
CA CYS A 89 -1.30 5.20 3.74
C CYS A 89 -0.12 4.23 3.82
N SER A 90 -0.31 2.98 3.37
CA SER A 90 0.75 1.98 3.25
C SER A 90 1.30 1.84 1.83
N PHE A 91 0.77 2.56 0.85
CA PHE A 91 1.12 2.35 -0.56
C PHE A 91 2.63 2.44 -0.85
N PHE A 92 3.30 3.44 -0.29
CA PHE A 92 4.75 3.65 -0.46
C PHE A 92 5.58 3.08 0.68
N LYS A 93 4.96 2.45 1.68
CA LYS A 93 5.69 1.71 2.70
C LYS A 93 6.08 0.35 2.11
N PRO A 94 7.28 -0.17 2.42
CA PRO A 94 7.61 -1.53 2.06
C PRO A 94 6.53 -2.49 2.63
N PRO A 95 6.22 -3.58 1.93
CA PRO A 95 5.34 -4.62 2.45
C PRO A 95 5.78 -5.01 3.87
N ARG A 96 4.84 -5.18 4.80
CA ARG A 96 5.19 -5.43 6.23
C ARG A 96 5.97 -6.76 6.40
N ASP A 97 5.85 -7.66 5.44
CA ASP A 97 6.56 -8.92 5.26
C ASP A 97 7.94 -8.77 4.60
N ALA A 98 8.25 -7.64 3.95
CA ALA A 98 9.60 -7.36 3.45
C ALA A 98 10.66 -7.24 4.58
N PHE A 99 10.20 -7.14 5.83
CA PHE A 99 11.02 -7.18 7.05
C PHE A 99 10.74 -8.42 7.93
N GLY A 100 10.02 -9.44 7.44
CA GLY A 100 9.85 -10.72 8.14
C GLY A 100 8.67 -10.81 9.12
N VAL A 101 7.68 -9.91 9.06
CA VAL A 101 6.44 -10.09 9.84
C VAL A 101 5.45 -10.91 9.02
N ALA A 102 5.40 -12.22 9.31
CA ALA A 102 4.54 -13.17 8.63
C ALA A 102 3.08 -12.70 8.54
N SER A 103 2.58 -12.63 7.30
CA SER A 103 1.18 -12.53 6.94
C SER A 103 0.38 -13.60 7.66
N GLY A 104 -0.50 -13.22 8.59
CA GLY A 104 -1.42 -14.19 9.23
C GLY A 104 -1.72 -14.01 10.71
N LYS A 105 -1.41 -12.86 11.34
CA LYS A 105 -1.97 -12.57 12.66
C LYS A 105 -2.40 -11.11 12.74
N PRO A 106 -3.66 -10.78 13.12
CA PRO A 106 -3.98 -9.42 13.51
C PRO A 106 -3.05 -9.10 14.68
N GLY A 107 -2.08 -8.23 14.42
CA GLY A 107 -1.21 -7.70 15.44
C GLY A 107 -2.10 -6.96 16.42
N SER A 108 -2.45 -7.64 17.51
CA SER A 108 -2.84 -7.01 18.76
C SER A 108 -1.88 -5.84 18.95
N PHE A 109 -2.43 -4.62 18.92
CA PHE A 109 -1.70 -3.41 19.28
C PHE A 109 -1.18 -3.62 20.70
N ARG A 110 0.07 -4.08 20.82
CA ARG A 110 0.80 -4.04 22.06
C ARG A 110 1.07 -2.57 22.34
N GLY A 111 0.32 -2.04 23.29
CA GLY A 111 0.44 -0.68 23.75
C GLY A 111 1.86 -0.38 24.24
N VAL A 112 2.17 0.91 24.30
CA VAL A 112 3.42 1.57 24.71
C VAL A 112 4.01 1.15 26.08
N ASN A 113 3.45 0.15 26.75
CA ASN A 113 3.82 -0.25 28.12
C ASN A 113 4.49 -1.63 28.24
N ASP A 114 4.80 -2.31 27.14
CA ASP A 114 5.53 -3.58 27.26
C ASP A 114 7.03 -3.33 27.55
N PRO A 115 7.62 -4.06 28.52
CA PRO A 115 9.05 -3.96 28.80
C PRO A 115 9.89 -4.36 27.58
N ILE A 116 10.94 -3.59 27.32
CA ILE A 116 11.94 -3.86 26.28
C ILE A 116 12.52 -5.27 26.53
N PRO A 117 12.52 -6.17 25.53
CA PRO A 117 13.16 -7.47 25.67
C PRO A 117 14.66 -7.27 25.89
N SER A 118 15.20 -7.84 26.97
CA SER A 118 16.65 -7.87 27.22
C SER A 118 17.34 -8.56 26.05
N LEU A 119 18.35 -7.90 25.49
CA LEU A 119 19.32 -8.51 24.60
C LEU A 119 20.11 -9.56 25.40
N ASP A 120 19.91 -10.84 25.10
CA ASP A 120 20.72 -11.95 25.60
C ASP A 120 22.15 -11.85 25.04
N VAL A 121 22.98 -11.03 25.71
CA VAL A 121 24.43 -11.10 25.61
C VAL A 121 24.87 -12.23 26.53
N LYS A 122 24.94 -13.46 26.01
CA LYS A 122 25.76 -14.51 26.63
C LYS A 122 26.21 -15.56 25.61
N ASN A 123 27.54 -15.65 25.51
CA ASN A 123 28.33 -16.82 25.11
C ASN A 123 28.56 -17.05 23.60
N SER A 124 29.24 -16.11 22.97
CA SER A 124 30.26 -16.44 21.96
C SER A 124 31.63 -16.43 22.62
N LEU A 125 31.96 -17.53 23.30
CA LEU A 125 33.32 -17.90 23.71
C LEU A 125 33.34 -19.42 23.79
N LYS A 126 33.66 -20.05 22.65
CA LYS A 126 34.18 -21.41 22.65
C LYS A 126 35.39 -21.54 21.72
N SER A 127 36.52 -21.83 22.37
CA SER A 127 37.73 -22.52 21.88
C SER A 127 38.70 -21.73 20.99
N PRO A 128 40.01 -22.05 21.02
CA PRO A 128 40.67 -23.24 21.62
C PRO A 128 41.17 -23.05 23.05
#